data_AF-A0A1F6BVP0-F1
#
_entry.id   AF-A0A1F6BVP0-F1
#
_cell.length_a   1.000
_cell.length_b   1.000
_cell.length_c   1.000
_cell.angle_alpha   90.00
_cell.angle_beta   90.00
_cell.angle_gamma   90.00
#
_symmetry.space_group_name_H-M   'P 1'
#
loop_
_entity.id
_entity.type
_entity.pdbx_description
1 polymer ?
#
loop_
_entity_poly.entity_id
_entity_poly.type
_entity_poly.pdbx_seq_one_letter_code
_entity_poly.pdbx_strand_id
1 'polypeptide(L)' 'MTTETLVKNLVNEVGKLRAEVAEVKRVFFAVPEDSEGEYQEGYVKKIFARSRSQKPVFLFTSKEEFLKHVRKAS' A
#
# COMPACT_ATOMS: atom_id res chain seq x y z
N MET A 1 -33.01 30.55 -23.89
CA MET A 1 -31.87 30.58 -22.94
C MET A 1 -31.03 31.80 -23.25
N THR A 2 -30.66 32.60 -22.24
CA THR A 2 -29.76 33.73 -22.46
C THR A 2 -28.31 33.27 -22.41
N THR A 3 -27.42 34.03 -23.05
CA THR A 3 -25.97 33.78 -23.05
C THR A 3 -25.41 33.72 -21.63
N GLU A 4 -25.89 34.58 -20.73
CA GLU A 4 -25.52 34.57 -19.31
C GLU A 4 -25.90 33.25 -18.60
N THR A 5 -27.05 32.68 -18.96
CA THR A 5 -27.50 31.39 -18.39
C THR A 5 -26.58 30.25 -18.86
N LEU A 6 -26.16 30.29 -20.13
CA LEU A 6 -25.20 29.32 -20.70
C LEU A 6 -23.82 29.42 -20.03
N VAL A 7 -23.30 30.65 -19.82
CA VAL A 7 -22.02 30.85 -19.14
C VAL A 7 -22.09 30.32 -17.70
N LYS A 8 -23.17 30.61 -16.97
CA LYS A 8 -23.35 30.14 -15.60
C LYS A 8 -23.39 28.61 -15.51
N ASN A 9 -24.08 27.95 -16.44
CA ASN A 9 -24.13 26.50 -16.51
C ASN A 9 -22.76 25.90 -16.81
N LEU A 10 -22.03 26.49 -17.76
CA LEU A 10 -20.68 26.04 -18.12
C LEU A 10 -19.71 26.18 -16.94
N VAL A 11 -19.75 27.28 -16.20
CA VAL A 11 -18.92 27.48 -15.00
C VAL A 11 -19.21 26.41 -13.95
N ASN A 12 -20.48 26.08 -13.74
CA ASN A 12 -20.88 25.03 -12.80
C ASN A 12 -20.37 23.64 -13.25
N GLU A 13 -20.48 23.30 -14.53
CA GLU A 13 -19.98 22.03 -15.07
C GLU A 13 -18.45 21.92 -14.96
N VAL A 14 -17.73 22.99 -15.30
CA VAL A 14 -16.26 23.04 -15.15
C VAL A 14 -15.87 22.90 -13.68
N GLY A 15 -16.63 23.49 -12.76
CA GLY A 15 -16.43 23.34 -11.31
C GLY A 15 -16.55 21.89 -10.86
N LYS A 16 -17.60 21.19 -11.31
CA LYS A 16 -17.81 19.75 -11.02
C LYS A 16 -16.69 18.89 -11.57
N LEU A 17 -16.31 19.09 -12.84
CA LEU A 17 -15.21 18.36 -13.48
C LEU A 17 -13.89 18.54 -12.73
N ARG A 18 -13.59 19.75 -12.24
CA ARG A 18 -12.38 19.99 -11.44
C ARG A 18 -12.39 19.22 -10.12
N ALA A 19 -13.54 19.14 -9.45
CA ALA A 19 -13.69 18.38 -8.21
C ALA A 19 -13.52 16.87 -8.44
N GLU A 20 -14.12 16.32 -9.50
CA GLU A 20 -13.98 14.91 -9.88
C GLU A 20 -12.53 14.56 -10.23
N VAL A 21 -11.85 15.41 -11.00
CA VAL A 21 -10.43 15.19 -11.33
C VAL A 21 -9.54 15.26 -10.08
N ALA A 22 -9.84 16.16 -9.14
CA ALA A 22 -9.11 16.23 -7.87
C ALA A 22 -9.28 14.96 -7.04
N GLU A 23 -10.50 14.40 -7.01
CA GLU A 23 -10.79 13.16 -6.30
C GLU A 23 -10.09 11.95 -6.96
N VAL A 24 -10.16 11.84 -8.29
CA VAL A 24 -9.44 10.80 -9.03
C VAL A 24 -7.94 10.91 -8.76
N LYS A 25 -7.37 12.11 -8.80
CA LYS A 25 -5.95 12.32 -8.47
C LYS A 25 -5.64 11.90 -7.03
N ARG A 26 -6.52 12.21 -6.07
CA ARG A 26 -6.35 11.79 -4.69
C ARG A 26 -6.35 10.28 -4.56
N VAL A 27 -7.20 9.55 -5.30
CA VAL A 27 -7.25 8.08 -5.24
C VAL A 27 -6.05 7.45 -5.97
N PHE A 28 -5.71 7.93 -7.16
CA PHE A 28 -4.63 7.35 -7.98
C PHE A 28 -3.22 7.74 -7.50
N PHE A 29 -3.07 8.93 -6.94
CA PHE A 29 -1.79 9.45 -6.41
C PHE A 29 -1.79 9.56 -4.89
N ALA A 30 -2.81 9.06 -4.19
CA ALA A 30 -2.58 8.52 -2.85
C ALA A 30 -1.65 7.33 -3.07
N VAL A 31 -0.36 7.61 -3.09
CA VAL A 31 0.67 6.61 -2.84
C VAL A 31 0.17 5.90 -1.58
N PRO A 32 -0.19 4.61 -1.66
CA PRO A 32 -0.38 3.85 -0.44
C PRO A 32 0.92 4.07 0.31
N GLU A 33 0.87 4.70 1.49
CA GLU A 33 2.03 4.68 2.38
C GLU A 33 2.41 3.22 2.45
N ASP A 34 3.52 2.89 1.81
CA ASP A 34 3.94 1.52 1.73
C ASP A 34 4.35 1.18 3.15
N SER A 35 3.45 0.54 3.87
CA SER A 35 3.66 0.13 5.25
C SER A 35 4.84 -0.82 5.38
N GLU A 36 5.35 -1.33 4.25
CA GLU A 36 6.54 -2.18 4.11
C GLU A 36 7.67 -1.54 3.26
N GLY A 37 7.45 -0.37 2.65
CA GLY A 37 8.15 0.05 1.41
C GLY A 37 9.49 0.72 1.52
N GLU A 38 9.84 1.14 2.72
CA GLU A 38 11.23 1.28 3.05
C GLU A 38 11.33 0.50 4.34
N TYR A 39 12.21 -0.49 4.39
CA TYR A 39 12.56 -1.22 5.60
C TYR A 39 12.91 -0.21 6.69
N GLN A 40 11.88 0.28 7.40
CA GLN A 40 12.07 1.34 8.37
C GLN A 40 13.06 0.79 9.35
N GLU A 41 14.09 1.57 9.66
CA GLU A 41 15.20 1.09 10.46
C GLU A 41 14.71 0.44 11.77
N GLY A 42 13.56 0.90 12.29
CA GLY A 42 12.83 0.29 13.40
C GLY A 42 12.30 -1.12 13.14
N TYR A 43 11.69 -1.40 11.98
CA TYR A 43 11.26 -2.75 11.60
C TYR A 43 12.46 -3.70 11.48
N VAL A 44 13.53 -3.27 10.81
CA VAL A 44 14.77 -4.05 10.68
C VAL A 44 15.35 -4.36 12.07
N LYS A 45 15.51 -3.35 12.92
CA LYS A 45 15.99 -3.52 14.31
C LYS A 45 15.09 -4.48 15.10
N LYS A 46 13.77 -4.40 14.95
CA LYS A 46 12.81 -5.27 15.64
C LYS A 46 12.93 -6.73 15.19
N ILE A 47 13.03 -6.98 13.89
CA ILE A 47 13.23 -8.33 13.35
C ILE A 47 14.58 -8.90 13.78
N PHE A 48 15.66 -8.11 13.72
CA PHE A 48 16.97 -8.53 14.22
C PHE A 48 16.95 -8.84 15.72
N ALA A 49 16.33 -8.00 16.54
CA ALA A 49 16.19 -8.26 17.97
C ALA A 49 15.40 -9.56 18.25
N ARG A 50 14.30 -9.81 17.51
CA ARG A 50 13.54 -11.07 17.62
C ARG A 50 14.36 -12.28 17.20
N SER A 51 15.09 -12.20 16.08
CA SER A 51 15.94 -13.29 15.58
C SER A 51 17.05 -13.68 16.57
N ARG A 52 17.57 -12.72 17.35
CA ARG A 52 18.63 -12.96 18.34
C ARG A 52 18.11 -13.39 19.70
N SER A 53 16.89 -12.98 20.07
CA SER A 53 16.31 -13.24 21.39
C SER A 53 15.45 -14.50 21.45
N GLN A 54 14.83 -14.89 20.33
CA GLN A 54 13.99 -16.09 20.28
C GLN A 54 14.77 -17.23 19.63
N LYS A 55 14.76 -18.40 20.28
CA LYS A 55 15.18 -19.64 19.63
C LYS A 55 14.31 -19.83 18.38
N PRO A 56 14.89 -20.23 17.24
CA PRO A 56 14.12 -20.47 16.04
C PRO A 56 13.03 -21.51 16.32
N VAL A 57 11.79 -21.16 15.97
CA VAL A 57 10.62 -22.04 16.18
C VAL A 57 10.80 -23.36 15.42
N PHE A 58 11.45 -23.28 14.25
CA PHE A 58 11.85 -24.43 13.47
C PHE A 58 13.32 -24.28 13.09
N LEU A 59 14.09 -25.32 13.35
CA LEU A 59 15.47 -25.45 12.90
C LEU A 59 15.50 -26.59 11.89
N PHE A 60 15.86 -26.28 10.64
CA PHE A 60 16.01 -27.29 9.60
C PHE A 60 17.49 -27.50 9.36
N THR A 61 17.93 -28.75 9.45
CA THR A 61 19.35 -29.10 9.26
C THR A 61 19.62 -29.63 7.86
N SER A 62 18.56 -29.95 7.11
CA SER A 62 18.60 -30.39 5.72
C SER A 62 17.55 -29.71 4.86
N LYS A 63 17.81 -29.69 3.55
CA LYS A 63 16.91 -29.15 2.54
C LYS A 63 15.60 -29.95 2.48
N GLU A 64 15.68 -31.26 2.61
CA GLU A 64 14.55 -32.18 2.57
C GLU A 64 13.58 -31.92 3.72
N GLU A 65 14.09 -31.70 4.93
CA GLU A 65 13.28 -31.35 6.11
C GLU A 65 12.53 -30.03 5.93
N PHE A 66 13.23 -29.01 5.42
CA PHE A 66 12.64 -27.72 5.12
C PHE A 66 11.51 -27.84 4.09
N LEU A 67 11.79 -28.49 2.95
CA LEU A 67 10.81 -28.63 1.86
C LEU A 67 9.58 -29.42 2.29
N LYS A 68 9.74 -30.43 3.14
CA LYS A 68 8.62 -31.20 3.70
C LYS A 68 7.72 -30.34 4.57
N HIS A 69 8.28 -29.43 5.35
CA HIS A 69 7.51 -28.51 6.20
C HIS A 69 6.72 -27.49 5.36
N VAL A 70 7.39 -26.84 4.41
CA VAL A 70 6.75 -25.83 3.53
C VAL A 70 5.61 -26.43 2.71
N ARG A 71 5.84 -27.61 2.10
CA ARG A 71 4.81 -28.29 1.29
C ARG A 71 3.63 -28.83 2.08
N LYS A 72 3.78 -29.05 3.39
CA LYS A 72 2.66 -29.44 4.28
C LYS A 72 1.79 -28.25 4.69
N ALA A 73 2.32 -27.03 4.60
CA ALA A 73 1.62 -25.80 4.97
C ALA A 73 0.95 -25.11 3.76
N SER A 74 1.06 -25.69 2.56
CA SER A 74 0.36 -25.30 1.32
C SER A 74 -0.88 -26.15 1.14
#